data_AF-A0A5B0S639-F1
#
_entry.id   AF-A0A5B0S639-F1
#
_cell.length_a   1.000
_cell.length_b   1.000
_cell.length_c   1.000
_cell.angle_alpha   90.00
_cell.angle_beta   90.00
_cell.angle_gamma   90.00
#
_symmetry.space_group_name_H-M   'P 1'
#
loop_
_entity.id
_entity.type
_entity.pdbx_description
1 polymer ?
#
loop_
_entity_poly.entity_id
_entity_poly.type
_entity_poly.pdbx_seq_one_letter_code
_entity_poly.pdbx_strand_id
1 'polypeptide(L)'
;MSTSTVSPTEYVPRHKFPVLDTDPHFKRVIRYMRSTDLAAWLGFTVGVPGLLYAWDLSDRIPVRHIKTQTRFYGLGTWLGFCGGFLMAYERGANRFLGWSENEREQKMQHEEFTQIARSGE
;
A
#
# COMPACT_ATOMS: atom_id res chain seq x y z
N MET A 1 18.48 -36.47 -8.40
CA MET A 1 17.43 -35.82 -7.58
C MET A 1 17.88 -35.88 -6.14
N SER A 2 18.50 -34.81 -5.65
CA SER A 2 18.99 -34.69 -4.28
C SER A 2 17.83 -34.36 -3.34
N THR A 3 17.41 -35.35 -2.55
CA THR A 3 16.41 -35.22 -1.49
C THR A 3 17.03 -34.50 -0.30
N SER A 4 16.81 -33.18 -0.20
CA SER A 4 17.06 -32.40 1.00
C SER A 4 16.01 -32.75 2.05
N THR A 5 16.45 -33.26 3.20
CA THR A 5 15.63 -33.51 4.39
C THR A 5 15.23 -32.18 5.01
N VAL A 6 14.07 -31.65 4.60
CA VAL A 6 13.50 -30.40 5.14
C VAL A 6 12.89 -30.69 6.51
N SER A 7 13.25 -29.88 7.53
CA SER A 7 12.65 -29.97 8.87
C SER A 7 11.14 -29.67 8.78
N PRO A 8 10.24 -30.34 9.53
CA PRO A 8 8.80 -30.07 9.49
C PRO A 8 8.39 -28.63 9.81
N THR A 9 9.29 -27.85 10.42
CA THR A 9 9.10 -26.44 10.79
C THR A 9 9.74 -25.46 9.81
N GLU A 10 10.45 -25.95 8.80
CA GLU A 10 11.14 -25.12 7.82
C GLU A 10 10.13 -24.59 6.80
N TYR A 11 9.91 -23.28 6.84
CA TYR A 11 9.01 -22.59 5.92
C TYR A 11 9.57 -22.69 4.50
N VAL A 12 8.98 -23.55 3.66
CA VAL A 12 9.27 -23.60 2.22
C VAL A 12 8.62 -22.36 1.59
N PRO A 13 9.40 -21.38 1.09
CA PRO A 13 8.82 -20.17 0.53
C PRO A 13 8.03 -20.53 -0.73
N ARG A 14 6.70 -20.39 -0.68
CA ARG A 14 5.86 -20.51 -1.88
C ARG A 14 5.92 -19.27 -2.79
N HIS A 15 6.49 -18.19 -2.28
CA HIS A 15 6.53 -16.89 -2.95
C HIS A 15 7.95 -16.58 -3.46
N LYS A 16 8.04 -15.71 -4.47
CA LYS A 16 9.31 -15.34 -5.12
C LYS A 16 10.27 -14.60 -4.17
N PHE A 17 9.73 -13.95 -3.14
CA PHE A 17 10.48 -13.19 -2.13
C PHE A 17 10.27 -13.81 -0.74
N PRO A 18 11.24 -13.68 0.18
CA PRO A 18 11.11 -14.23 1.52
C PRO A 18 10.01 -13.51 2.29
N VAL A 19 9.24 -14.25 3.09
CA VAL A 19 8.19 -13.68 3.95
C VAL A 19 8.83 -13.06 5.18
N LEU A 20 8.47 -11.80 5.43
CA LEU A 20 8.94 -11.01 6.57
C LEU A 20 8.07 -11.22 7.80
N ASP A 21 6.77 -11.22 7.57
CA ASP A 21 5.73 -11.32 8.59
C ASP A 21 4.42 -11.76 7.90
N THR A 22 3.69 -12.69 8.54
CA THR A 22 2.42 -13.21 7.98
C THR A 22 1.22 -12.38 8.43
N ASP A 23 1.33 -11.66 9.54
CA ASP A 23 0.28 -10.79 10.07
C ASP A 23 0.89 -9.46 10.56
N PRO A 24 1.31 -8.58 9.63
CA PRO A 24 1.98 -7.35 10.00
C PRO A 24 1.01 -6.39 10.70
N HIS A 25 1.37 -5.94 11.89
CA HIS A 25 0.60 -4.94 12.63
C HIS A 25 0.41 -3.65 11.80
N PHE A 26 -0.79 -3.06 11.83
CA PHE A 26 -1.14 -1.87 11.04
C PHE A 26 -0.10 -0.73 11.10
N LYS A 27 0.36 -0.41 12.31
CA LYS A 27 1.42 0.60 12.55
C LYS A 27 2.72 0.29 11.81
N ARG A 28 3.09 -0.99 11.69
CA ARG A 28 4.28 -1.44 10.99
C ARG A 28 4.15 -1.22 9.49
N VAL A 29 2.99 -1.54 8.92
CA VAL A 29 2.72 -1.31 7.49
C VAL A 29 2.83 0.18 7.15
N ILE A 30 2.25 1.06 7.97
CA ILE A 30 2.34 2.51 7.77
C ILE A 30 3.79 3.01 7.88
N ARG A 31 4.52 2.56 8.90
CA ARG A 31 5.92 2.98 9.11
C ARG A 31 6.83 2.55 7.96
N TYR A 32 6.55 1.40 7.34
CA TYR A 32 7.30 0.85 6.21
C TYR A 32 6.76 1.30 4.84
N MET A 33 5.80 2.25 4.79
CA MET A 33 5.33 2.79 3.52
C MET A 33 6.46 3.45 2.74
N ARG A 34 6.56 3.12 1.46
CA ARG A 34 7.52 3.74 0.55
C ARG A 34 6.97 5.08 0.07
N SER A 35 7.86 5.96 -0.38
CA SER A 35 7.49 7.20 -1.06
C SER A 35 6.61 6.96 -2.29
N THR A 36 6.80 5.82 -2.97
CA THR A 36 5.95 5.39 -4.10
C THR A 36 4.51 5.09 -3.69
N ASP A 37 4.29 4.60 -2.47
CA ASP A 37 2.94 4.32 -1.97
C ASP A 37 2.24 5.62 -1.57
N LEU A 38 2.98 6.57 -0.98
CA LEU A 38 2.49 7.92 -0.73
C LEU A 38 2.17 8.66 -2.03
N ALA A 39 3.00 8.51 -3.05
CA ALA A 39 2.75 9.07 -4.38
C ALA A 39 1.49 8.48 -5.01
N ALA A 40 1.28 7.16 -4.87
CA ALA A 40 0.05 6.51 -5.32
C ALA A 40 -1.18 7.05 -4.56
N TRP A 41 -1.09 7.15 -3.23
CA TRP A 41 -2.18 7.69 -2.41
C TRP A 41 -2.55 9.12 -2.79
N LEU A 42 -1.56 10.00 -2.94
CA LEU A 42 -1.77 11.37 -3.43
C LEU A 42 -2.36 11.36 -4.83
N GLY A 43 -1.84 10.50 -5.71
CA GLY A 43 -2.32 10.33 -7.09
C GLY A 43 -3.80 9.98 -7.15
N PHE A 44 -4.29 9.06 -6.30
CA PHE A 44 -5.72 8.77 -6.20
C PHE A 44 -6.53 9.93 -5.61
N THR A 45 -6.00 10.58 -4.57
CA THR A 45 -6.67 11.69 -3.89
C THR A 45 -6.97 12.87 -4.82
N VAL A 46 -6.02 13.22 -5.71
CA VAL A 46 -6.23 14.28 -6.72
C VAL A 46 -6.77 13.75 -8.04
N GLY A 47 -6.51 12.47 -8.36
CA GLY A 47 -6.90 11.84 -9.61
C GLY A 47 -8.41 11.66 -9.73
N VAL A 48 -9.09 11.22 -8.67
CA VAL A 48 -10.55 11.07 -8.68
C VAL A 48 -11.27 12.41 -8.94
N PRO A 49 -11.06 13.49 -8.15
CA PRO A 49 -11.70 14.76 -8.44
C PRO A 49 -11.24 15.38 -9.77
N GLY A 50 -9.99 15.13 -10.19
CA GLY A 50 -9.47 15.57 -11.49
C GLY A 50 -10.20 14.89 -12.65
N LEU A 51 -10.48 13.59 -12.56
CA LEU A 51 -11.29 12.84 -13.52
C LEU A 51 -12.73 13.34 -13.55
N LEU A 52 -13.32 13.62 -12.38
CA LEU A 52 -14.66 14.22 -12.31
C LEU A 52 -14.71 15.60 -12.98
N TYR A 53 -13.67 16.42 -12.78
CA TYR A 53 -13.55 17.73 -13.44
C TYR A 53 -13.40 17.59 -14.96
N ALA A 54 -12.56 16.66 -15.42
CA ALA A 54 -12.38 16.38 -16.84
C ALA A 54 -13.68 15.85 -17.48
N TRP A 55 -14.42 15.02 -16.76
CA TRP A 55 -15.73 14.52 -17.19
C TRP A 55 -16.73 15.67 -17.36
N ASP A 56 -16.86 16.53 -16.35
CA ASP A 56 -17.74 17.69 -16.37
C ASP A 56 -17.37 18.71 -17.45
N LEU A 57 -16.09 18.81 -17.84
CA LEU A 57 -15.68 19.62 -18.99
C LEU A 57 -16.14 19.02 -20.33
N SER A 58 -16.23 17.69 -20.43
CA SER A 58 -16.70 16.99 -21.63
C SER A 58 -18.23 16.94 -21.74
N ASP A 59 -18.92 17.08 -20.61
CA ASP A 59 -20.37 16.95 -20.52
C ASP A 59 -21.07 18.19 -21.11
N ARG A 60 -21.98 17.99 -22.06
CA ARG A 60 -22.67 19.08 -22.80
C ARG A 60 -24.06 19.41 -22.25
N ILE A 61 -24.43 18.83 -21.10
CA ILE A 61 -25.78 18.93 -20.55
C ILE A 61 -25.94 20.28 -19.82
N PRO A 62 -26.82 21.19 -20.29
CA PRO A 62 -26.87 22.57 -19.81
C PRO A 62 -27.55 22.76 -18.44
N VAL A 63 -28.19 21.73 -17.89
CA VAL A 63 -29.12 21.86 -16.74
C VAL A 63 -28.49 21.61 -15.36
N ARG A 64 -27.25 21.09 -15.27
CA ARG A 64 -26.62 20.81 -13.98
C ARG A 64 -25.09 20.76 -14.09
N HIS A 65 -24.44 21.92 -14.04
CA HIS A 65 -22.97 21.96 -13.99
C HIS A 65 -22.49 21.31 -12.69
N ILE A 66 -21.70 20.24 -12.79
CA ILE A 66 -21.10 19.59 -11.60
C ILE A 66 -20.13 20.58 -10.92
N LYS A 67 -19.53 21.53 -11.68
CA LYS A 67 -18.74 22.68 -11.17
C LYS A 67 -19.42 23.42 -10.01
N THR A 68 -20.74 23.48 -9.98
CA THR A 68 -21.51 24.20 -8.95
C THR A 68 -21.83 23.34 -7.72
N GLN A 69 -21.49 22.05 -7.74
CA GLN A 69 -21.75 21.09 -6.67
C GLN A 69 -20.47 20.76 -5.90
N THR A 70 -19.99 21.70 -5.07
CA THR A 70 -18.80 21.52 -4.21
C THR A 70 -18.86 20.23 -3.37
N ARG A 71 -20.06 19.82 -2.98
CA ARG A 71 -20.30 18.56 -2.24
C ARG A 71 -19.91 17.32 -3.04
N PHE A 72 -20.11 17.33 -4.36
CA PHE A 72 -19.79 16.19 -5.22
C PHE A 72 -18.26 16.03 -5.38
N TYR A 73 -17.55 17.13 -5.58
CA TYR A 73 -16.08 17.12 -5.57
C TYR A 73 -15.52 16.74 -4.19
N GLY A 74 -16.14 17.20 -3.10
CA GLY A 74 -15.75 16.80 -1.73
C GLY A 74 -15.96 15.31 -1.44
N LEU A 75 -17.02 14.70 -1.98
CA LEU A 75 -17.19 13.25 -1.91
C LEU A 75 -16.18 12.52 -2.80
N GLY A 76 -15.91 13.04 -3.99
CA GLY A 76 -14.90 12.48 -4.90
C GLY A 76 -13.49 12.50 -4.31
N THR A 77 -13.06 13.61 -3.71
CA THR A 77 -11.78 13.70 -3.00
C THR A 77 -11.74 12.74 -1.82
N TRP A 78 -12.81 12.63 -1.03
CA TRP A 78 -12.89 11.72 0.11
C TRP A 78 -12.78 10.25 -0.33
N LEU A 79 -13.50 9.85 -1.37
CA LEU A 79 -13.41 8.51 -1.93
C LEU A 79 -12.03 8.22 -2.52
N GLY A 80 -11.44 9.19 -3.23
CA GLY A 80 -10.07 9.08 -3.74
C GLY A 80 -9.04 8.94 -2.61
N PHE A 81 -9.23 9.67 -1.52
CA PHE A 81 -8.38 9.59 -0.33
C PHE A 81 -8.46 8.22 0.34
N CYS A 82 -9.68 7.72 0.61
CA CYS A 82 -9.87 6.40 1.21
C CYS A 82 -9.38 5.26 0.30
N GLY A 83 -9.72 5.32 -0.99
CA GLY A 83 -9.30 4.32 -1.97
C GLY A 83 -7.79 4.31 -2.20
N GLY A 84 -7.17 5.50 -2.28
CA GLY A 84 -5.73 5.63 -2.40
C GLY A 84 -4.99 5.12 -1.17
N PHE A 85 -5.52 5.35 0.04
CA PHE A 85 -4.96 4.82 1.28
C PHE A 85 -5.00 3.29 1.30
N LEU A 86 -6.15 2.69 0.95
CA LEU A 86 -6.30 1.23 0.90
C LEU A 86 -5.34 0.60 -0.11
N MET A 87 -5.20 1.18 -1.30
CA MET A 87 -4.25 0.72 -2.31
C MET A 87 -2.81 0.80 -1.81
N ALA A 88 -2.45 1.89 -1.14
CA ALA A 88 -1.12 2.07 -0.58
C ALA A 88 -0.83 1.07 0.55
N TYR A 89 -1.84 0.78 1.39
CA TYR A 89 -1.76 -0.21 2.45
C TYR A 89 -1.59 -1.64 1.90
N GLU A 90 -2.40 -2.02 0.90
CA GLU A 90 -2.32 -3.35 0.27
C GLU A 90 -0.95 -3.59 -0.35
N ARG A 91 -0.39 -2.58 -1.05
CA ARG A 91 0.98 -2.66 -1.59
C ARG A 91 2.02 -2.86 -0.50
N GLY A 92 1.83 -2.24 0.66
CA GLY A 92 2.66 -2.45 1.85
C GLY A 92 2.56 -3.88 2.38
N ALA A 93 1.34 -4.35 2.64
CA ALA A 93 1.08 -5.70 3.15
C ALA A 93 1.63 -6.80 2.22
N ASN A 94 1.46 -6.65 0.90
CA ASN A 94 1.97 -7.59 -0.10
C ASN A 94 3.50 -7.71 -0.11
N ARG A 95 4.24 -6.70 0.37
CA ARG A 95 5.71 -6.78 0.54
C ARG A 95 6.08 -7.63 1.76
N PHE A 96 5.32 -7.53 2.85
CA PHE A 96 5.55 -8.37 4.03
C PHE A 96 5.30 -9.86 3.74
N LEU A 97 4.26 -10.15 2.96
CA LEU A 97 3.91 -11.50 2.51
C LEU A 97 4.84 -12.08 1.42
N GLY A 98 5.84 -11.32 0.96
CA GLY A 98 6.76 -11.77 -0.08
C GLY A 98 6.13 -11.90 -1.49
N TRP A 99 4.96 -11.30 -1.72
CA TRP A 99 4.32 -11.27 -3.05
C TRP A 99 4.96 -10.24 -3.98
N SER A 100 5.67 -9.27 -3.42
CA SER A 100 6.40 -8.25 -4.15
C SER A 100 7.79 -8.03 -3.55
N GLU A 101 8.65 -7.32 -4.28
CA GLU A 101 10.04 -7.09 -3.90
C GLU A 101 10.15 -6.35 -2.56
N ASN A 102 10.88 -6.95 -1.62
CA ASN A 102 10.93 -6.51 -0.22
C ASN A 102 12.35 -6.41 0.37
N GLU A 103 13.39 -6.26 -0.46
CA GLU A 103 14.79 -6.19 0.03
C GLU A 103 15.06 -5.02 0.99
N ARG A 104 14.43 -3.86 0.74
CA ARG A 104 14.56 -2.69 1.61
C ARG A 104 13.94 -2.96 2.98
N GLU A 105 12.76 -3.57 3.00
CA GLU A 105 12.01 -3.90 4.21
C GLU A 105 12.74 -4.96 5.03
N GLN A 106 13.36 -5.96 4.39
CA GLN A 106 14.23 -6.94 5.04
C GLN A 106 15.37 -6.27 5.81
N LYS A 107 16.07 -5.30 5.19
CA LYS A 107 17.17 -4.58 5.84
C LYS A 107 16.70 -3.75 7.03
N MET A 108 15.65 -2.96 6.86
CA MET A 108 15.08 -2.15 7.95
C MET A 108 14.59 -3.01 9.11
N GLN A 109 13.95 -4.16 8.82
CA GLN A 109 13.50 -5.11 9.83
C GLN A 109 14.66 -5.78 10.57
N HIS A 110 15.72 -6.13 9.86
CA HIS A 110 16.93 -6.71 10.47
C HIS A 110 17.59 -5.71 11.43
N GLU A 111 17.71 -4.44 11.03
CA GLU A 111 18.23 -3.37 11.89
C GLU A 111 17.35 -3.15 13.12
N GLU A 112 16.03 -3.09 12.95
CA GLU A 112 15.06 -2.91 14.04
C GLU A 112 15.14 -4.06 15.05
N PHE A 113 15.12 -5.32 14.57
CA PHE A 113 15.24 -6.47 15.46
C PHE A 113 16.61 -6.62 16.10
N THR A 114 17.69 -6.23 15.42
CA THR A 114 19.02 -6.21 16.02
C THR A 114 19.10 -5.17 17.13
N GLN A 115 18.46 -4.01 16.96
CA GLN A 115 18.39 -2.99 18.00
C GLN A 115 17.56 -3.47 19.20
N ILE A 116 16.39 -4.07 18.96
CA ILE A 116 15.53 -4.64 20.02
C ILE A 116 16.26 -5.75 20.78
N ALA A 117 16.91 -6.67 20.07
CA ALA A 117 17.70 -7.73 20.69
C ALA A 117 18.89 -7.19 21.52
N ARG A 118 19.48 -6.06 21.11
CA ARG A 118 20.54 -5.39 21.87
C ARG A 118 20.01 -4.61 23.07
N SER A 119 18.81 -4.04 22.98
CA SER A 119 18.17 -3.36 24.12
C SER A 119 17.69 -4.33 25.20
N GLY A 120 17.65 -5.63 24.90
CA GLY A 120 17.23 -6.67 25.85
C GLY A 120 15.73 -6.65 26.13
N GLU A 121 14.96 -6.03 25.24
CA GLU A 121 13.49 -6.07 25.20
C GLU A 121 12.99 -7.23 24.33
#